data_AF-A0A924JNP6-F1
#
_entry.id   AF-A0A924JNP6-F1
#
_cell.length_a   1.000
_cell.length_b   1.000
_cell.length_c   1.000
_cell.angle_alpha   90.00
_cell.angle_beta   90.00
_cell.angle_gamma   90.00
#
_symmetry.space_group_name_H-M   'P 1'
#
loop_
_entity.id
_entity.type
_entity.pdbx_description
1 polymer ?
#
loop_
_entity_poly.entity_id
_entity_poly.type
_entity_poly.pdbx_seq_one_letter_code
_entity_poly.pdbx_strand_id
1 'polypeptide(L)'
;MSFNLIEALQQKLGYQPLHKIDPNTQVALDAESGASLLQQAAITTVLMGMYRKYHEAKSSFDWGTNSTSLLQEIFDVKTDKVVMAVANYSHVGTDKAKIEMENVAIASNEIIHQEVKEPDWEKQKTFILDQRNNILVYLPPDVELGKLLDDETIDDRTHKMEGPVSGLMHVIEKVFSSSK
;
A
#
# COMPACT_ATOMS: atom_id res chain seq x y z
N MET A 1 7.47 -9.19 -16.91
CA MET A 1 7.21 -7.93 -16.19
C MET A 1 6.83 -8.33 -14.78
N SER A 2 7.51 -7.81 -13.76
CA SER A 2 7.08 -7.97 -12.36
C SER A 2 5.82 -7.12 -12.17
N PHE A 3 4.72 -7.74 -11.76
CA PHE A 3 3.50 -7.02 -11.41
C PHE A 3 3.78 -6.11 -10.18
N ASN A 4 3.36 -4.84 -10.26
CA ASN A 4 3.47 -3.89 -9.17
C ASN A 4 2.07 -3.52 -8.65
N LEU A 5 1.76 -3.95 -7.43
CA LEU A 5 0.44 -3.76 -6.84
C LEU A 5 0.10 -2.28 -6.57
N ILE A 6 1.11 -1.46 -6.29
CA ILE A 6 0.91 -0.01 -6.11
C ILE A 6 0.46 0.64 -7.41
N GLU A 7 1.14 0.34 -8.52
CA GLU A 7 0.80 0.90 -9.83
C GLU A 7 -0.61 0.49 -10.27
N ALA A 8 -0.99 -0.77 -10.03
CA ALA A 8 -2.33 -1.27 -10.33
C ALA A 8 -3.41 -0.54 -9.49
N LEU A 9 -3.15 -0.30 -8.21
CA LEU A 9 -4.06 0.47 -7.34
C LEU A 9 -4.19 1.92 -7.80
N GLN A 10 -3.08 2.56 -8.14
CA GLN A 10 -3.08 3.94 -8.62
C GLN A 10 -3.89 4.08 -9.91
N GLN A 11 -3.72 3.16 -10.86
CA GLN A 11 -4.51 3.14 -12.08
C GLN A 11 -5.99 2.90 -11.80
N LYS A 12 -6.32 1.95 -10.92
CA LYS A 12 -7.71 1.59 -10.60
C LYS A 12 -8.46 2.71 -9.88
N LEU A 13 -7.79 3.42 -8.98
CA LEU A 13 -8.39 4.48 -8.16
C LEU A 13 -8.18 5.89 -8.73
N GLY A 14 -7.44 6.03 -9.83
CA GLY A 14 -7.14 7.32 -10.46
C GLY A 14 -6.19 8.20 -9.64
N TYR A 15 -5.31 7.59 -8.86
CA TYR A 15 -4.37 8.30 -8.00
C TYR A 15 -3.12 8.75 -8.74
N GLN A 16 -2.48 9.78 -8.18
CA GLN A 16 -1.19 10.25 -8.68
C GLN A 16 -0.06 9.29 -8.32
N PRO A 17 1.06 9.30 -9.07
CA PRO A 17 2.30 8.59 -8.71
C PRO A 17 2.71 8.83 -7.26
N LEU A 18 3.17 7.78 -6.56
CA LEU A 18 3.62 7.89 -5.17
C LEU A 18 5.07 8.37 -5.16
N HIS A 19 5.43 9.15 -4.15
CA HIS A 19 6.80 9.62 -3.97
C HIS A 19 7.58 8.64 -3.10
N LYS A 20 8.69 8.12 -3.63
CA LYS A 20 9.61 7.30 -2.84
C LYS A 20 10.09 8.12 -1.65
N ILE A 21 10.08 7.50 -0.47
CA ILE A 21 10.65 8.10 0.74
C ILE A 21 12.16 8.02 0.61
N ASP A 22 12.84 9.15 0.72
CA ASP A 22 14.30 9.16 0.79
C ASP A 22 14.72 8.51 2.11
N PRO A 23 15.49 7.41 2.09
CA PRO A 23 15.85 6.69 3.30
C PRO A 23 16.83 7.45 4.20
N ASN A 24 17.51 8.48 3.68
CA ASN A 24 18.41 9.33 4.44
C ASN A 24 17.66 10.43 5.17
N THR A 25 16.72 11.10 4.49
CA THR A 25 15.98 12.25 5.03
C THR A 25 14.63 11.87 5.64
N GLN A 26 14.07 10.70 5.29
CA GLN A 26 12.76 10.21 5.72
C GLN A 26 11.58 11.10 5.31
N VAL A 27 11.80 12.03 4.39
CA VAL A 27 10.78 12.94 3.88
C VAL A 27 10.29 12.44 2.51
N ALA A 28 8.98 12.54 2.27
CA ALA A 28 8.44 12.43 0.92
C ALA A 28 8.86 13.68 0.13
N LEU A 29 9.74 13.52 -0.86
CA LEU A 29 10.06 14.60 -1.78
C LEU A 29 8.75 15.02 -2.50
N ASP A 30 8.40 16.30 -2.40
CA ASP A 30 7.38 16.96 -3.23
C ASP A 30 5.92 16.48 -3.11
N ALA A 31 5.45 16.10 -1.91
CA ALA A 31 4.01 15.87 -1.71
C ALA A 31 3.20 17.18 -1.80
N GLU A 32 2.58 17.42 -2.95
CA GLU A 32 1.95 18.72 -3.29
C GLU A 32 0.66 19.06 -2.51
N SER A 33 -0.02 18.08 -1.87
CA SER A 33 -1.29 18.34 -1.16
C SER A 33 -1.63 17.27 -0.12
N GLY A 34 -2.53 17.61 0.82
CA GLY A 34 -3.10 16.62 1.76
C GLY A 34 -3.79 15.43 1.08
N ALA A 35 -4.26 15.59 -0.17
CA ALA A 35 -4.84 14.49 -0.94
C ALA A 35 -3.77 13.50 -1.44
N SER A 36 -2.61 13.97 -1.91
CA SER A 36 -1.53 13.07 -2.33
C SER A 36 -0.87 12.38 -1.13
N LEU A 37 -0.74 13.08 0.00
CA LEU A 37 -0.32 12.49 1.27
C LEU A 37 -1.28 11.39 1.74
N LEU A 38 -2.59 11.65 1.65
CA LEU A 38 -3.63 10.68 2.00
C LEU A 38 -3.54 9.44 1.10
N GLN A 39 -3.47 9.61 -0.22
CA GLN A 39 -3.38 8.49 -1.16
C GLN A 39 -2.15 7.62 -0.89
N GLN A 40 -0.99 8.24 -0.68
CA GLN A 40 0.25 7.53 -0.38
C GLN A 40 0.16 6.75 0.93
N ALA A 41 -0.27 7.41 2.01
CA ALA A 41 -0.39 6.78 3.32
C ALA A 41 -1.47 5.69 3.32
N ALA A 42 -2.61 5.90 2.66
CA ALA A 42 -3.68 4.91 2.57
C ALA A 42 -3.24 3.65 1.81
N ILE A 43 -2.67 3.78 0.60
CA ILE A 43 -2.16 2.65 -0.18
C ILE A 43 -1.14 1.84 0.63
N THR A 44 -0.10 2.50 1.11
CA THR A 44 1.02 1.81 1.75
C THR A 44 0.62 1.17 3.07
N THR A 45 -0.21 1.85 3.87
CA THR A 45 -0.69 1.32 5.15
C THR A 45 -1.59 0.11 4.98
N VAL A 46 -2.56 0.19 4.07
CA VAL A 46 -3.49 -0.92 3.81
C VAL A 46 -2.74 -2.13 3.29
N LEU A 47 -1.86 -1.95 2.30
CA LEU A 47 -1.08 -3.04 1.73
C LEU A 47 -0.14 -3.69 2.76
N MET A 48 0.50 -2.91 3.63
CA MET A 48 1.31 -3.46 4.72
C MET A 48 0.47 -4.21 5.76
N GLY A 49 -0.73 -3.71 6.05
CA GLY A 49 -1.69 -4.42 6.90
C GLY A 49 -2.08 -5.78 6.31
N MET A 50 -2.42 -5.81 5.02
CA MET A 50 -2.72 -7.05 4.30
C MET A 50 -1.51 -7.99 4.30
N TYR A 51 -0.32 -7.48 4.00
CA TYR A 51 0.94 -8.23 4.08
C TYR A 51 1.09 -8.93 5.42
N ARG A 52 0.92 -8.21 6.53
CA ARG A 52 1.02 -8.78 7.88
C ARG A 52 0.02 -9.92 8.07
N LYS A 53 -1.23 -9.72 7.68
CA LYS A 53 -2.28 -10.76 7.79
C LYS A 53 -1.95 -12.00 6.99
N TYR A 54 -1.48 -11.85 5.74
CA TYR A 54 -1.03 -12.98 4.92
C TYR A 54 0.19 -13.68 5.53
N HIS A 55 1.13 -12.91 6.09
CA HIS A 55 2.34 -13.42 6.73
C HIS A 55 2.00 -14.27 7.97
N GLU A 56 1.17 -13.75 8.88
CA GLU A 56 0.76 -14.39 10.14
C GLU A 56 -0.21 -15.55 9.96
N ALA A 57 -1.05 -15.52 8.92
CA ALA A 57 -2.08 -16.52 8.72
C ALA A 57 -1.49 -17.92 8.48
N LYS A 58 -2.04 -18.88 9.23
CA LYS A 58 -1.71 -20.31 9.18
C LYS A 58 -2.59 -21.11 8.22
N SER A 59 -3.70 -20.52 7.77
CA SER A 59 -4.69 -21.14 6.87
C SER A 59 -5.36 -20.05 6.03
N SER A 60 -6.05 -20.46 4.96
CA SER A 60 -6.83 -19.56 4.13
C SER A 60 -7.84 -18.76 4.94
N PHE A 61 -8.00 -17.50 4.59
CA PHE A 61 -9.06 -16.65 5.07
C PHE A 61 -9.58 -15.81 3.92
N ASP A 62 -10.88 -15.51 3.94
CA ASP A 62 -11.57 -14.85 2.84
C ASP A 62 -12.03 -13.46 3.30
N TRP A 63 -11.51 -12.45 2.60
CA TRP A 63 -11.74 -11.04 2.90
C TRP A 63 -13.18 -10.65 2.53
N GLY A 64 -13.89 -9.99 3.44
CA GLY A 64 -15.21 -9.42 3.14
C GLY A 64 -16.35 -10.45 3.05
N THR A 65 -16.16 -11.63 3.64
CA THR A 65 -17.23 -12.64 3.80
C THR A 65 -18.22 -12.30 4.90
N ASN A 66 -17.83 -11.43 5.84
CA ASN A 66 -18.68 -10.92 6.91
C ASN A 66 -19.06 -9.46 6.60
N SER A 67 -20.19 -8.98 7.11
CA SER A 67 -20.65 -7.58 6.97
C SER A 67 -19.77 -6.54 7.70
N THR A 68 -18.50 -6.84 7.88
CA THR A 68 -17.49 -6.06 8.60
C THR A 68 -16.66 -5.30 7.57
N SER A 69 -16.17 -4.11 7.92
CA SER A 69 -15.27 -3.38 7.05
C SER A 69 -13.95 -4.16 6.88
N LEU A 70 -13.35 -4.12 5.68
CA LEU A 70 -12.08 -4.78 5.40
C LEU A 70 -10.97 -4.21 6.28
N LEU A 71 -11.01 -2.92 6.61
CA LEU A 71 -10.05 -2.34 7.55
C LEU A 71 -10.13 -2.98 8.94
N GLN A 72 -11.31 -3.40 9.37
CA GLN A 72 -11.48 -4.14 10.63
C GLN A 72 -10.87 -5.54 10.54
N GLU A 73 -10.99 -6.20 9.39
CA GLU A 73 -10.36 -7.50 9.14
C GLU A 73 -8.83 -7.39 9.03
N ILE A 74 -8.31 -6.28 8.50
CA ILE A 74 -6.87 -6.03 8.31
C ILE A 74 -6.18 -5.64 9.63
N PHE A 75 -6.78 -4.74 10.40
CA PHE A 75 -6.14 -4.12 11.56
C PHE A 75 -6.71 -4.55 12.92
N ASP A 76 -7.79 -5.32 12.94
CA ASP A 76 -8.47 -5.78 14.16
C ASP A 76 -8.77 -4.61 15.12
N VAL A 77 -8.50 -4.77 16.42
CA VAL A 77 -8.70 -3.73 17.43
C VAL A 77 -7.84 -2.47 17.24
N LYS A 78 -6.92 -2.47 16.27
CA LYS A 78 -6.01 -1.34 15.99
C LYS A 78 -6.53 -0.42 14.89
N THR A 79 -7.64 -0.76 14.22
CA THR A 79 -8.18 0.01 13.07
C THR A 79 -8.28 1.51 13.35
N ASP A 80 -8.88 1.92 14.46
CA ASP A 80 -9.06 3.34 14.77
C ASP A 80 -7.73 4.08 14.95
N LYS A 81 -6.74 3.43 15.56
CA LYS A 81 -5.40 4.03 15.76
C LYS A 81 -4.69 4.21 14.42
N VAL A 82 -4.79 3.23 13.53
CA VAL A 82 -4.17 3.27 12.20
C VAL A 82 -4.84 4.34 11.33
N VAL A 83 -6.18 4.40 11.32
CA VAL A 83 -6.92 5.45 10.59
C VAL A 83 -6.54 6.83 11.10
N MET A 84 -6.43 7.01 12.41
CA MET A 84 -6.03 8.29 13.00
C MET A 84 -4.60 8.69 12.64
N ALA A 85 -3.66 7.74 12.58
CA ALA A 85 -2.29 8.00 12.16
C ALA A 85 -2.23 8.47 10.70
N VAL A 86 -2.95 7.80 9.79
CA VAL A 86 -3.06 8.22 8.37
C VAL A 86 -3.72 9.59 8.24
N ALA A 87 -4.78 9.85 9.01
CA ALA A 87 -5.46 11.15 9.02
C ALA A 87 -4.53 12.28 9.47
N ASN A 88 -3.76 12.06 10.55
CA ASN A 88 -2.81 13.02 11.08
C ASN A 88 -1.68 13.31 10.09
N TYR A 89 -1.10 12.28 9.48
CA TYR A 89 -0.05 12.40 8.47
C TYR A 89 -0.50 13.22 7.26
N SER A 90 -1.73 12.99 6.78
CA SER A 90 -2.27 13.65 5.59
C SER A 90 -2.99 14.97 5.87
N HIS A 91 -3.10 15.36 7.14
CA HIS A 91 -3.82 16.54 7.61
C HIS A 91 -5.29 16.59 7.14
N VAL A 92 -5.94 15.42 7.13
CA VAL A 92 -7.37 15.28 6.80
C VAL A 92 -8.17 14.78 7.99
N GLY A 93 -9.50 14.88 7.92
CA GLY A 93 -10.38 14.30 8.94
C GLY A 93 -10.34 12.76 8.93
N THR A 94 -10.50 12.15 10.11
CA THR A 94 -10.50 10.68 10.29
C THR A 94 -11.53 9.97 9.43
N ASP A 95 -12.71 10.55 9.25
CA ASP A 95 -13.76 9.94 8.40
C ASP A 95 -13.32 9.86 6.93
N LYS A 96 -12.68 10.92 6.44
CA LYS A 96 -12.13 10.95 5.08
C LYS A 96 -11.01 9.93 4.92
N ALA A 97 -10.11 9.85 5.90
CA ALA A 97 -9.04 8.86 5.90
C ALA A 97 -9.58 7.43 5.92
N LYS A 98 -10.59 7.16 6.75
CA LYS A 98 -11.26 5.85 6.85
C LYS A 98 -11.89 5.43 5.53
N ILE A 99 -12.67 6.32 4.90
CA ILE A 99 -13.30 6.06 3.60
C ILE A 99 -12.24 5.74 2.55
N GLU A 100 -11.17 6.54 2.48
CA GLU A 100 -10.12 6.33 1.50
C GLU A 100 -9.39 5.00 1.70
N MET A 101 -9.02 4.69 2.95
CA MET A 101 -8.37 3.42 3.28
C MET A 101 -9.27 2.22 2.99
N GLU A 102 -10.58 2.33 3.21
CA GLU A 102 -11.53 1.25 2.90
C GLU A 102 -11.63 1.03 1.39
N ASN A 103 -11.69 2.11 0.58
CA ASN A 103 -11.66 2.01 -0.88
C ASN A 103 -10.39 1.32 -1.38
N VAL A 104 -9.24 1.68 -0.80
CA VAL A 104 -7.96 1.03 -1.09
C VAL A 104 -8.00 -0.45 -0.72
N ALA A 105 -8.56 -0.81 0.43
CA ALA A 105 -8.65 -2.21 0.87
C ALA A 105 -9.52 -3.06 -0.08
N ILE A 106 -10.67 -2.53 -0.49
CA ILE A 106 -11.57 -3.17 -1.45
C ILE A 106 -10.84 -3.37 -2.79
N ALA A 107 -10.26 -2.29 -3.34
CA ALA A 107 -9.56 -2.35 -4.62
C ALA A 107 -8.36 -3.31 -4.58
N SER A 108 -7.63 -3.35 -3.46
CA SER A 108 -6.49 -4.26 -3.25
C SER A 108 -6.97 -5.71 -3.27
N ASN A 109 -8.04 -6.01 -2.53
CA ASN A 109 -8.61 -7.34 -2.49
C ASN A 109 -9.07 -7.80 -3.89
N GLU A 110 -9.73 -6.93 -4.64
CA GLU A 110 -10.16 -7.22 -6.01
C GLU A 110 -8.98 -7.50 -6.95
N ILE A 111 -7.92 -6.69 -6.90
CA ILE A 111 -6.73 -6.88 -7.75
C ILE A 111 -6.04 -8.21 -7.42
N ILE A 112 -5.88 -8.55 -6.14
CA ILE A 112 -5.28 -9.82 -5.72
C ILE A 112 -6.07 -11.00 -6.30
N HIS A 113 -7.40 -10.96 -6.23
CA HIS A 113 -8.26 -12.00 -6.80
C HIS A 113 -8.21 -12.08 -8.33
N GLN A 114 -7.97 -10.95 -9.02
CA GLN A 114 -7.87 -10.92 -10.48
C GLN A 114 -6.52 -11.44 -10.98
N GLU A 115 -5.43 -11.10 -10.29
CA GLU A 115 -4.08 -11.53 -10.68
C GLU A 115 -3.83 -13.00 -10.34
N VAL A 116 -4.42 -13.50 -9.25
CA VAL A 116 -4.36 -14.91 -8.89
C VAL A 116 -5.54 -15.64 -9.54
N LYS A 117 -5.32 -16.14 -10.76
CA LYS A 117 -6.32 -16.77 -11.66
C LYS A 117 -7.17 -17.91 -11.06
N GLU A 118 -6.81 -18.42 -9.88
CA GLU A 118 -7.59 -19.37 -9.10
C GLU A 118 -7.55 -18.93 -7.63
N PRO A 119 -8.60 -19.13 -6.81
CA PRO A 119 -8.61 -18.79 -5.39
C PRO A 119 -7.68 -19.74 -4.61
N ASP A 120 -6.38 -19.57 -4.84
CA ASP A 120 -5.30 -20.31 -4.25
C ASP A 120 -4.64 -19.40 -3.21
N TRP A 121 -4.98 -19.70 -1.96
CA TRP A 121 -4.47 -19.01 -0.79
C TRP A 121 -2.94 -18.91 -0.77
N GLU A 122 -2.22 -19.97 -1.14
CA GLU A 122 -0.76 -19.96 -1.09
C GLU A 122 -0.18 -19.03 -2.16
N LYS A 123 -0.82 -18.98 -3.33
CA LYS A 123 -0.45 -18.03 -4.39
C LYS A 123 -0.78 -16.59 -4.00
N GLN A 124 -1.93 -16.32 -3.38
CA GLN A 124 -2.28 -15.00 -2.86
C GLN A 124 -1.30 -14.53 -1.79
N LYS A 125 -0.95 -15.41 -0.85
CA LYS A 125 0.08 -15.15 0.17
C LYS A 125 1.41 -14.82 -0.48
N THR A 126 1.92 -15.68 -1.37
CA THR A 126 3.20 -15.46 -2.06
C THR A 126 3.19 -14.14 -2.83
N PHE A 127 2.13 -13.89 -3.59
CA PHE A 127 1.96 -12.66 -4.35
C PHE A 127 2.08 -11.41 -3.47
N ILE A 128 1.41 -11.38 -2.31
CA ILE A 128 1.48 -10.23 -1.40
C ILE A 128 2.83 -10.12 -0.71
N LEU A 129 3.44 -11.24 -0.30
CA LEU A 129 4.75 -11.23 0.32
C LEU A 129 5.83 -10.66 -0.63
N ASP A 130 5.73 -10.96 -1.93
CA ASP A 130 6.63 -10.45 -2.97
C ASP A 130 6.49 -8.93 -3.19
N GLN A 131 5.36 -8.32 -2.79
CA GLN A 131 5.15 -6.88 -2.91
C GLN A 131 5.77 -6.08 -1.75
N ARG A 132 6.24 -6.71 -0.67
CA ARG A 132 6.73 -6.02 0.55
C ARG A 132 7.70 -4.89 0.23
N ASN A 133 8.76 -5.18 -0.52
CA ASN A 133 9.80 -4.19 -0.83
C ASN A 133 9.29 -3.09 -1.77
N ASN A 134 8.33 -3.40 -2.65
CA ASN A 134 7.67 -2.40 -3.48
C ASN A 134 6.85 -1.44 -2.61
N ILE A 135 6.28 -1.90 -1.50
CA ILE A 135 5.44 -1.10 -0.62
C ILE A 135 6.27 -0.25 0.35
N LEU A 136 7.27 -0.84 1.00
CA LEU A 136 8.04 -0.19 2.08
C LEU A 136 8.76 1.08 1.65
N VAL A 137 9.19 1.17 0.38
CA VAL A 137 9.86 2.37 -0.14
C VAL A 137 8.96 3.58 -0.28
N TYR A 138 7.63 3.41 -0.23
CA TYR A 138 6.66 4.50 -0.27
C TYR A 138 6.00 4.75 1.09
N LEU A 139 6.18 3.86 2.08
CA LEU A 139 5.54 3.96 3.39
C LEU A 139 6.09 5.16 4.18
N PRO A 140 5.25 6.16 4.49
CA PRO A 140 5.69 7.31 5.26
C PRO A 140 6.09 6.90 6.69
N PRO A 141 7.28 7.30 7.16
CA PRO A 141 7.76 6.94 8.49
C PRO A 141 6.92 7.57 9.60
N ASP A 142 6.36 8.75 9.37
CA ASP A 142 5.52 9.50 10.33
C ASP A 142 4.17 8.82 10.65
N VAL A 143 3.76 7.81 9.86
CA VAL A 143 2.60 6.97 10.19
C VAL A 143 2.92 6.01 11.34
N GLU A 144 4.21 5.73 11.58
CA GLU A 144 4.69 4.82 12.64
C GLU A 144 4.00 3.45 12.63
N LEU A 145 3.80 2.90 11.42
CA LEU A 145 2.95 1.73 11.23
C LEU A 145 3.50 0.49 11.95
N GLY A 146 4.82 0.30 11.97
CA GLY A 146 5.44 -0.79 12.69
C GLY A 146 5.14 -0.75 14.18
N LYS A 147 5.24 0.42 14.82
CA LYS A 147 4.82 0.61 16.22
C LYS A 147 3.33 0.33 16.43
N LEU A 148 2.48 0.77 15.51
CA LEU A 148 1.03 0.54 15.62
C LEU A 148 0.70 -0.94 15.50
N LEU A 149 1.39 -1.66 14.62
CA LEU A 149 1.12 -3.07 14.32
C LEU A 149 1.90 -4.05 15.21
N ASP A 150 2.76 -3.57 16.11
CA ASP A 150 3.72 -4.36 16.90
C ASP A 150 4.71 -5.16 16.01
N ASP A 151 5.12 -4.57 14.89
CA ASP A 151 6.09 -5.13 13.94
C ASP A 151 7.15 -4.08 13.57
N GLU A 152 8.24 -4.02 14.33
CA GLU A 152 9.33 -3.05 14.13
C GLU A 152 10.05 -3.23 12.77
N THR A 153 9.89 -4.36 12.10
CA THR A 153 10.54 -4.62 10.80
C THR A 153 9.95 -3.77 9.67
N ILE A 154 8.74 -3.23 9.86
CA ILE A 154 8.04 -2.35 8.92
C ILE A 154 8.67 -0.96 8.91
N ASP A 155 9.06 -0.45 10.08
CA ASP A 155 9.64 0.89 10.22
C ASP A 155 11.17 0.89 10.05
N ASP A 156 11.80 -0.29 9.91
CA ASP A 156 13.24 -0.44 9.70
C ASP A 156 13.70 0.22 8.39
N ARG A 157 14.72 1.08 8.52
CA ARG A 157 15.33 1.86 7.44
C ARG A 157 16.09 0.99 6.45
N THR A 158 16.61 -0.17 6.87
CA THR A 158 17.43 -1.05 6.02
C THR A 158 16.65 -1.53 4.80
N HIS A 159 15.37 -1.88 4.99
CA HIS A 159 14.50 -2.33 3.90
C HIS A 159 14.09 -1.21 2.94
N LYS A 160 14.18 0.07 3.36
CA LYS A 160 13.94 1.24 2.51
C LYS A 160 15.17 1.57 1.63
N MET A 161 16.35 1.08 2.00
CA MET A 161 17.61 1.23 1.25
C MET A 161 17.78 0.17 0.15
N GLU A 162 17.17 -1.02 0.31
CA GLU A 162 17.19 -2.10 -0.69
C GLU A 162 16.12 -1.95 -1.77
N GLY A 163 15.75 -0.70 -2.10
CA GLY A 163 14.61 -0.41 -2.96
C GLY A 163 14.58 -1.27 -4.22
N PRO A 164 13.39 -1.62 -4.75
CA PRO A 164 13.26 -2.49 -5.89
C PRO A 164 14.18 -1.97 -6.99
N VAL A 165 15.08 -2.84 -7.46
CA VAL A 165 16.04 -2.56 -8.53
C VAL A 165 15.21 -2.10 -9.73
N SER A 166 15.04 -0.79 -9.87
CA SER A 166 14.12 -0.24 -10.83
C SER A 166 14.63 -0.58 -12.23
N GLY A 167 13.90 -1.45 -12.92
CA GLY A 167 13.88 -1.51 -14.38
C GLY A 167 13.15 -0.31 -15.00
N LEU A 168 13.31 0.88 -14.41
CA LEU A 168 12.77 2.13 -14.95
C LEU A 168 13.75 2.68 -15.99
N MET A 169 13.74 2.06 -17.17
CA MET A 169 14.20 2.70 -18.39
C MET A 169 13.20 2.35 -19.51
N HIS A 170 12.66 3.41 -20.14
CA HIS A 170 11.86 3.46 -21.38
C HIS A 170 10.35 3.15 -21.35
N VAL A 171 9.50 4.05 -20.82
CA VAL A 171 8.14 4.27 -21.41
C VAL A 171 7.69 5.74 -21.29
N ILE A 172 8.49 6.71 -21.74
CA ILE A 172 7.97 8.02 -22.23
C ILE A 172 8.71 8.41 -23.51
N GLU A 173 8.77 7.52 -24.49
CA GLU A 173 9.34 7.87 -25.81
C GLU A 173 8.51 7.39 -27.01
N LYS A 174 7.30 6.86 -26.80
CA LYS A 174 6.48 6.33 -27.91
C LYS A 174 5.15 7.02 -28.20
N VAL A 175 4.78 8.07 -27.46
CA VAL A 175 3.51 8.79 -27.71
C VAL A 175 3.71 10.14 -28.42
N PHE A 176 4.93 10.67 -28.53
CA PHE A 176 5.19 11.96 -29.20
C PHE A 176 6.07 11.91 -30.47
N SER A 177 6.44 10.73 -30.95
CA SER A 177 7.17 10.59 -32.23
C SER A 177 6.39 9.75 -33.23
N SER A 178 5.23 10.27 -33.65
CA SER A 178 4.72 10.02 -35.00
C SER A 178 3.59 11.00 -35.34
N SER A 179 3.96 12.23 -35.69
CA SER A 179 3.16 13.04 -36.60
C SER A 179 4.09 13.98 -37.36
N LYS A 180 4.64 13.47 -38.46
CA LYS A 180 5.16 14.27 -39.56
C LYS A 180 4.56 13.72 -40.85
#